data_AF-A0AAU9X250-F1
#
_entry.id   AF-A0AAU9X250-F1
#
_cell.length_a   1.000
_cell.length_b   1.000
_cell.length_c   1.000
_cell.angle_alpha   90.00
_cell.angle_beta   90.00
_cell.angle_gamma   90.00
#
_symmetry.space_group_name_H-M   'P 1'
#
loop_
_entity.id
_entity.type
_entity.pdbx_description
1 polymer ?
#
loop_
_entity_poly.entity_id
_entity_poly.type
_entity_poly.pdbx_seq_one_letter_code
_entity_poly.pdbx_strand_id
1 'polypeptide(L)'
;ESIGTDSIFPRSFLNGFPEGIWWSFVTMSTVGYGDRIPLTYSGRLLTIIWMLSGTVFFTLLVSYISSGLTIASLDSNIKLYGCK
;
A
#
# COMPACT_ATOMS: atom_id res chain seq x y z
N GLU A 1 7.10 -34.12 -0.89
CA GLU A 1 6.56 -33.21 0.14
C GLU A 1 6.20 -31.85 -0.51
N SER A 2 5.17 -31.81 -1.37
CA SER A 2 4.79 -30.57 -2.10
C SER A 2 3.27 -30.29 -2.08
N ILE A 3 2.53 -30.97 -1.21
CA ILE A 3 1.06 -30.97 -1.23
C ILE A 3 0.46 -29.63 -0.73
N GLY A 4 1.26 -28.75 -0.12
CA GLY A 4 0.79 -27.47 0.44
C GLY A 4 1.08 -26.20 -0.38
N THR A 5 1.99 -26.22 -1.36
CA THR A 5 2.40 -24.98 -2.07
C THR A 5 1.54 -24.67 -3.30
N ASP A 6 0.96 -25.70 -3.93
CA ASP A 6 0.16 -25.55 -5.15
C ASP A 6 -1.22 -24.90 -4.89
N SER A 7 -1.66 -24.84 -3.63
CA SER A 7 -2.88 -24.14 -3.21
C SER A 7 -2.66 -22.65 -2.90
N ILE A 8 -1.44 -22.22 -2.58
CA ILE A 8 -1.13 -20.84 -2.17
C ILE A 8 -0.81 -19.94 -3.37
N PHE A 9 -0.18 -20.51 -4.41
CA PHE A 9 0.05 -19.83 -5.69
C PHE A 9 -0.17 -20.85 -6.83
N PRO A 10 -1.41 -21.00 -7.31
CA PRO A 10 -1.71 -21.91 -8.41
C PRO A 10 -0.99 -21.43 -9.68
N ARG A 11 -0.35 -22.36 -10.39
CA ARG A 11 0.41 -22.06 -11.63
C ARG A 11 -0.46 -21.48 -12.76
N SER A 12 -1.78 -21.58 -12.63
CA SER A 12 -2.73 -20.96 -13.55
C SER A 12 -2.81 -19.46 -13.29
N PHE A 13 -2.36 -18.66 -14.26
CA PHE A 13 -2.32 -17.20 -14.20
C PHE A 13 -3.70 -16.59 -13.84
N LEU A 14 -4.79 -17.18 -14.34
CA LEU A 14 -6.16 -16.71 -14.06
C LEU A 14 -6.59 -16.91 -12.60
N ASN A 15 -6.10 -17.95 -11.94
CA ASN A 15 -6.42 -18.21 -10.52
C ASN A 15 -5.43 -17.51 -9.58
N GLY A 16 -4.17 -17.33 -9.99
CA GLY A 16 -3.15 -16.66 -9.18
C GLY A 16 -3.23 -15.13 -9.20
N PHE A 17 -3.81 -14.52 -10.25
CA PHE A 17 -3.98 -13.07 -10.36
C PHE A 17 -4.78 -12.43 -9.22
N PRO A 18 -6.01 -12.88 -8.90
CA PRO A 18 -6.78 -12.29 -7.79
C PRO A 18 -6.08 -12.47 -6.43
N GLU A 19 -5.35 -13.55 -6.27
CA GLU A 19 -4.61 -13.86 -5.04
C GLU A 19 -3.38 -12.97 -4.87
N GLY A 20 -2.68 -12.65 -5.96
CA GLY A 20 -1.60 -11.67 -5.98
C GLY A 20 -2.07 -10.24 -5.72
N ILE A 21 -3.26 -9.86 -6.20
CA ILE A 21 -3.87 -8.56 -5.88
C ILE A 21 -4.22 -8.48 -4.40
N TRP A 22 -4.85 -9.52 -3.84
CA TRP A 22 -5.17 -9.58 -2.42
C TRP A 22 -3.92 -9.41 -1.56
N TRP A 23 -2.88 -10.17 -1.86
CA TRP A 23 -1.60 -10.08 -1.17
C TRP A 23 -0.98 -8.67 -1.25
N SER A 24 -0.99 -8.06 -2.44
CA SER A 24 -0.43 -6.72 -2.67
C SER A 24 -1.21 -5.65 -1.89
N PHE A 25 -2.53 -5.78 -1.84
CA PHE A 25 -3.42 -4.86 -1.12
C PHE A 25 -3.26 -4.96 0.40
N VAL A 26 -3.20 -6.19 0.95
CA VAL A 26 -2.96 -6.44 2.39
C VAL A 26 -1.58 -5.94 2.82
N THR A 27 -0.58 -6.08 1.94
CA THR A 27 0.78 -5.58 2.20
C THR A 27 0.85 -4.06 2.13
N MET A 28 0.22 -3.45 1.13
CA MET A 28 0.16 -1.99 0.96
C MET A 28 -0.59 -1.30 2.11
N SER A 29 -1.64 -1.92 2.62
CA SER A 29 -2.40 -1.45 3.78
C SER A 29 -1.70 -1.71 5.12
N THR A 30 -0.50 -2.32 5.12
CA THR A 30 0.29 -2.68 6.32
C THR A 30 -0.40 -3.66 7.28
N VAL A 31 -1.54 -4.24 6.89
CA VAL A 31 -2.30 -5.21 7.71
C VAL A 31 -1.50 -6.50 7.87
N GLY A 32 -0.93 -7.01 6.77
CA GLY A 32 0.04 -8.10 6.80
C GLY A 32 -0.46 -9.38 7.48
N TYR A 33 -1.63 -9.92 7.08
CA TYR A 33 -2.16 -11.17 7.63
C TYR A 33 -1.19 -12.36 7.56
N GLY A 34 -0.26 -12.34 6.59
CA GLY A 34 0.76 -13.39 6.44
C GLY A 34 0.21 -14.72 5.92
N ASP A 35 -1.06 -14.74 5.49
CA ASP A 35 -1.76 -15.88 4.90
C ASP A 35 -1.11 -16.32 3.58
N ARG A 36 -0.57 -15.36 2.81
CA ARG A 36 0.18 -15.63 1.59
C ARG A 36 1.52 -14.92 1.64
N ILE A 37 2.58 -15.66 1.34
CA ILE A 37 3.95 -15.13 1.31
C ILE A 37 4.71 -15.71 0.12
N PRO A 38 5.48 -14.89 -0.62
CA PRO A 38 6.33 -15.41 -1.68
C PRO A 38 7.45 -16.26 -1.07
N LEU A 39 7.49 -17.54 -1.43
CA LEU A 39 8.51 -18.50 -1.01
C LEU A 39 9.78 -18.40 -1.87
N THR A 40 9.68 -17.82 -3.07
CA THR A 40 10.79 -17.69 -4.03
C THR A 40 11.68 -16.49 -3.72
N TYR A 41 12.99 -16.63 -3.98
CA TYR A 41 13.97 -15.56 -3.79
C TYR A 41 13.63 -14.30 -4.60
N SER A 42 13.23 -14.47 -5.86
CA SER A 42 12.80 -13.38 -6.72
C SER A 42 11.51 -12.70 -6.22
N GLY A 43 10.55 -13.48 -5.71
CA GLY A 43 9.32 -12.96 -5.13
C GLY A 43 9.58 -12.10 -3.88
N ARG A 44 10.49 -12.53 -3.01
CA ARG A 44 10.89 -11.76 -1.82
C ARG A 44 11.54 -10.43 -2.16
N LEU A 45 12.37 -10.37 -3.20
CA LEU A 45 12.98 -9.11 -3.63
C LEU A 45 11.92 -8.10 -4.12
N LEU A 46 10.94 -8.57 -4.92
CA LEU A 46 9.82 -7.76 -5.36
C LEU A 46 8.96 -7.27 -4.19
N THR A 47 8.75 -8.11 -3.17
CA THR A 47 8.04 -7.72 -1.95
C THR A 47 8.72 -6.58 -1.22
N ILE A 48 10.04 -6.60 -1.08
CA ILE A 48 10.79 -5.54 -0.39
C ILE A 48 10.62 -4.21 -1.12
N ILE A 49 10.75 -4.21 -2.45
CA ILE A 49 10.55 -3.03 -3.29
C ILE A 49 9.11 -2.52 -3.19
N TRP A 50 8.13 -3.44 -3.19
CA TRP A 50 6.71 -3.13 -3.04
C TRP A 50 6.40 -2.46 -1.70
N MET A 51 6.94 -2.98 -0.59
CA MET A 51 6.74 -2.40 0.75
C MET A 51 7.27 -0.96 0.83
N LEU A 52 8.50 -0.73 0.34
CA LEU A 52 9.08 0.62 0.31
C LEU A 52 8.23 1.59 -0.53
N SER A 53 7.77 1.14 -1.70
CA SER A 53 6.94 1.95 -2.60
C SER A 53 5.59 2.29 -1.96
N GLY A 54 4.97 1.32 -1.27
CA GLY A 54 3.70 1.50 -0.55
C GLY A 54 3.80 2.57 0.55
N THR A 55 4.87 2.56 1.35
CA THR A 55 5.07 3.56 2.40
C THR A 55 5.30 4.96 1.84
N VAL A 56 6.04 5.08 0.73
CA VAL A 56 6.22 6.38 0.03
C VAL A 56 4.88 6.90 -0.45
N PHE A 57 4.07 6.06 -1.10
CA PHE A 57 2.74 6.47 -1.57
C PHE A 57 1.82 6.90 -0.43
N PHE A 58 1.81 6.16 0.67
CA PHE A 58 1.02 6.51 1.86
C PHE A 58 1.43 7.87 2.45
N THR A 59 2.74 8.11 2.56
CA THR A 59 3.27 9.37 3.07
C THR A 59 2.89 10.54 2.18
N LEU A 60 2.97 10.38 0.85
CA LEU A 60 2.56 11.41 -0.11
C LEU A 60 1.07 11.74 0.01
N LEU A 61 0.23 10.73 0.19
CA LEU A 61 -1.21 10.93 0.40
C LEU A 61 -1.49 11.75 1.67
N VAL A 62 -0.81 11.42 2.78
CA VAL A 62 -0.89 12.18 4.02
C VAL A 62 -0.37 13.62 3.85
N SER A 63 0.76 13.81 3.17
CA SER A 63 1.32 15.13 2.89
C SER A 63 0.38 16.00 2.04
N TYR A 64 -0.28 15.41 1.04
CA TYR A 64 -1.23 16.13 0.20
C TYR A 64 -2.42 16.65 1.02
N ILE A 65 -2.99 15.80 1.88
CA ILE A 65 -4.08 16.17 2.78
C ILE A 65 -3.62 17.27 3.77
N SER A 66 -2.43 17.09 4.36
CA SER A 66 -1.87 18.07 5.31
C SER A 66 -1.64 19.43 4.66
N SER A 67 -1.16 19.47 3.40
CA SER A 67 -0.97 20.72 2.67
C SER A 67 -2.30 21.42 2.43
N GLY A 68 -3.33 20.68 2.00
CA GLY A 68 -4.68 21.23 1.82
C GLY A 68 -5.26 21.80 3.11
N LEU A 69 -5.10 21.08 4.23
CA LEU A 69 -5.54 21.55 5.55
C LEU A 69 -4.77 22.79 6.02
N THR A 70 -3.46 22.83 5.77
CA THR A 70 -2.62 23.99 6.11
C THR A 70 -3.07 25.23 5.34
N ILE A 71 -3.33 25.10 4.03
CA ILE A 71 -3.84 26.20 3.21
C ILE A 71 -5.22 26.66 3.70
N ALA A 72 -6.13 25.74 4.03
CA ALA A 72 -7.44 26.09 4.59
C ALA A 72 -7.35 26.79 5.96
N SER A 73 -6.37 26.40 6.78
CA SER A 73 -6.09 27.04 8.08
C SER A 73 -5.52 28.45 7.92
N LEU A 74 -4.78 28.71 6.83
CA LEU A 74 -4.26 30.03 6.49
C LEU A 74 -5.33 30.95 5.91
N ASP A 75 -6.20 30.44 5.01
CA ASP A 75 -7.31 31.21 4.43
C ASP A 75 -8.28 31.69 5.51
N SER A 76 -8.63 30.81 6.47
CA SER A 76 -9.47 31.17 7.62
C SER A 76 -8.85 32.26 8.52
N ASN A 77 -7.53 32.26 8.71
CA ASN A 77 -6.85 33.30 9.52
C ASN A 77 -6.70 34.63 8.76
N ILE A 78 -6.39 34.61 7.46
CA ILE A 78 -6.24 35.82 6.64
C ILE A 78 -7.58 36.52 6.45
N LYS A 79 -8.68 35.78 6.28
CA LYS A 79 -10.03 36.34 6.14
C LYS A 79 -10.52 37.04 7.41
N LEU A 80 -10.04 36.64 8.59
CA LEU A 80 -10.33 37.31 9.86
C LEU A 80 -9.44 38.55 10.08
N TYR A 81 -8.18 38.53 9.65
CA TYR A 81 -7.27 39.68 9.75
C TYR A 81 -7.51 40.78 8.70
N GLY A 82 -8.08 40.44 7.53
CA GLY A 82 -8.38 41.37 6.45
C GLY A 82 -9.68 42.17 6.60
N CYS A 83 -10.43 41.97 7.69
CA CYS A 83 -11.64 42.73 7.97
C CYS A 83 -11.30 43.97 8.82
N LYS A 84 -10.85 45.05 8.18
CA LYS A 84 -10.77 46.38 8.76
C LYS A 84 -11.10 47.44 7.72
#